data_AF-A0AA97LKB6-F1
#
_entry.id   AF-A0AA97LKB6-F1
#
_cell.length_a   1.000
_cell.length_b   1.000
_cell.length_c   1.000
_cell.angle_alpha   90.00
_cell.angle_beta   90.00
_cell.angle_gamma   90.00
#
_symmetry.space_group_name_H-M   'P 1'
#
loop_
_entity.id
_entity.type
_entity.pdbx_description
1 polymer ?
#
loop_
_entity_poly.entity_id
_entity_poly.type
_entity_poly.pdbx_seq_one_letter_code
_entity_poly.pdbx_strand_id
1 'polypeptide(L)'
;MDRSGTMNSNEMQLALDAAGFHLNNQTTMALVQKYGNPWFQTDFDDFVSLLVHLAAIFQRCKDQDSNGDGVIYMTQEEWMELVTSPNSEEAT
;
A
#
# COMPACT_ATOMS: atom_id res chain seq x y z
N MET A 1 -14.38 10.86 -9.63
CA MET A 1 -13.99 10.38 -10.95
C MET A 1 -14.08 11.51 -11.94
N ASP A 2 -12.97 12.19 -12.11
CA ASP A 2 -12.77 13.31 -13.03
C ASP A 2 -12.47 12.88 -14.48
N ARG A 3 -12.36 11.56 -14.73
CA ARG A 3 -12.05 10.94 -16.05
C ARG A 3 -10.68 11.35 -16.60
N SER A 4 -9.74 11.72 -15.74
CA SER A 4 -8.37 12.09 -16.11
C SER A 4 -7.53 10.91 -16.61
N GLY A 5 -7.89 9.68 -16.24
CA GLY A 5 -7.07 8.49 -16.49
C GLY A 5 -5.99 8.25 -15.41
N THR A 6 -5.94 9.11 -14.39
CA THR A 6 -5.09 8.99 -13.22
C THR A 6 -5.94 9.16 -11.95
N MET A 7 -5.38 8.84 -10.79
CA MET A 7 -6.02 9.02 -9.50
C MET A 7 -5.29 10.09 -8.69
N ASN A 8 -6.00 11.12 -8.28
CA ASN A 8 -5.52 12.03 -7.24
C ASN A 8 -5.70 11.42 -5.84
N SER A 9 -5.19 12.11 -4.81
CA SER A 9 -5.33 11.78 -3.39
C SER A 9 -6.70 11.28 -2.94
N ASN A 10 -7.78 11.96 -3.35
CA ASN A 10 -9.15 11.61 -2.94
C ASN A 10 -9.65 10.35 -3.67
N GLU A 11 -9.36 10.24 -4.96
CA GLU A 11 -9.76 9.07 -5.76
C GLU A 11 -8.98 7.83 -5.33
N MET A 12 -7.71 7.98 -4.97
CA MET A 12 -6.88 6.93 -4.42
C MET A 12 -7.39 6.45 -3.06
N GLN A 13 -7.83 7.36 -2.18
CA GLN A 13 -8.46 6.98 -0.92
C GLN A 13 -9.72 6.13 -1.15
N LEU A 14 -10.61 6.61 -2.03
CA LEU A 14 -11.84 5.88 -2.37
C LEU A 14 -11.55 4.51 -3.02
N ALA A 15 -10.51 4.43 -3.86
CA ALA A 15 -10.11 3.19 -4.51
C ALA A 15 -9.53 2.17 -3.50
N LEU A 16 -8.72 2.63 -2.55
CA LEU A 16 -8.18 1.80 -1.47
C LEU A 16 -9.30 1.29 -0.55
N ASP A 17 -10.23 2.16 -0.15
CA ASP A 17 -11.39 1.76 0.65
C ASP A 17 -12.27 0.74 -0.09
N ALA A 18 -12.51 0.94 -1.38
CA ALA A 18 -13.27 0.00 -2.20
C ALA A 18 -12.55 -1.36 -2.37
N ALA A 19 -11.23 -1.38 -2.35
CA ALA A 19 -10.41 -2.59 -2.36
C ALA A 19 -10.27 -3.25 -0.97
N GLY A 20 -10.81 -2.65 0.09
CA GLY A 20 -10.79 -3.18 1.46
C GLY A 20 -9.61 -2.70 2.31
N PHE A 21 -8.82 -1.74 1.85
CA PHE A 21 -7.73 -1.13 2.60
C PHE A 21 -8.18 0.14 3.29
N HIS A 22 -8.58 0.01 4.55
CA HIS A 22 -9.00 1.14 5.39
C HIS A 22 -7.79 1.81 6.03
N LEU A 23 -7.20 2.75 5.31
CA LEU A 23 -6.04 3.51 5.76
C LEU A 23 -6.45 4.90 6.26
N ASN A 24 -5.71 5.42 7.25
CA ASN A 24 -5.90 6.80 7.66
C ASN A 24 -5.35 7.77 6.58
N ASN A 25 -5.84 9.01 6.59
CA ASN A 25 -5.49 10.01 5.58
C ASN A 25 -3.97 10.29 5.48
N GLN A 26 -3.25 10.26 6.61
CA GLN A 26 -1.80 10.51 6.59
C GLN A 26 -1.05 9.39 5.86
N THR A 27 -1.42 8.14 6.11
CA THR A 27 -0.87 6.98 5.40
C THR A 27 -1.24 7.03 3.92
N THR A 28 -2.49 7.34 3.57
CA THR A 28 -2.91 7.47 2.17
C THR A 28 -2.11 8.55 1.45
N MET A 29 -1.89 9.71 2.06
CA MET A 29 -1.08 10.78 1.44
C MET A 29 0.38 10.35 1.24
N ALA A 30 0.97 9.61 2.20
CA ALA A 30 2.31 9.08 2.04
C ALA A 30 2.40 8.08 0.87
N LEU A 31 1.35 7.27 0.65
CA LEU A 31 1.28 6.36 -0.50
C LEU A 31 1.12 7.12 -1.82
N VAL A 32 0.26 8.14 -1.87
CA VAL A 32 0.13 9.03 -3.06
C VAL A 32 1.47 9.69 -3.39
N GLN A 33 2.26 10.09 -2.39
CA GLN A 33 3.59 10.67 -2.62
C GLN A 33 4.61 9.64 -3.10
N LYS A 34 4.49 8.38 -2.68
CA LYS A 34 5.43 7.30 -3.04
C LYS A 34 5.14 6.71 -4.42
N TYR A 35 3.87 6.53 -4.76
CA TYR A 35 3.39 5.88 -5.99
C TYR A 35 2.78 6.88 -6.98
N GLY A 36 2.75 8.16 -6.66
CA GLY A 36 2.28 9.20 -7.57
C GLY A 36 3.43 9.86 -8.30
N ASN A 37 3.11 10.44 -9.45
CA ASN A 37 4.02 11.30 -10.18
C ASN A 37 4.22 12.66 -9.45
N PRO A 38 5.06 13.57 -9.96
CA PRO A 38 5.31 14.88 -9.34
C PRO A 38 4.07 15.77 -9.13
N TRP A 39 2.93 15.44 -9.74
CA TRP A 39 1.65 16.13 -9.57
C TRP A 39 0.70 15.41 -8.60
N PHE A 40 1.18 14.41 -7.85
CA PHE A 40 0.39 13.59 -6.93
C PHE A 40 -0.77 12.85 -7.62
N GLN A 41 -0.52 12.44 -8.85
CA GLN A 41 -1.42 11.64 -9.67
C GLN A 41 -0.80 10.25 -9.82
N THR A 42 -1.57 9.22 -9.51
CA THR A 42 -1.18 7.81 -9.61
C THR A 42 -1.87 7.19 -10.82
N ASP A 43 -1.11 6.57 -11.71
CA ASP A 43 -1.70 5.84 -12.84
C ASP A 43 -2.11 4.42 -12.45
N PHE A 44 -2.58 3.63 -13.41
CA PHE A 44 -3.07 2.28 -13.14
C PHE A 44 -1.94 1.32 -12.71
N ASP A 45 -0.78 1.37 -13.35
CA ASP A 45 0.32 0.44 -13.10
C ASP A 45 0.94 0.70 -11.72
N ASP A 46 1.10 1.98 -11.35
CA ASP A 46 1.55 2.38 -10.03
C ASP A 46 0.54 1.99 -8.94
N PHE A 47 -0.77 2.10 -9.24
CA PHE A 47 -1.82 1.68 -8.30
C PHE A 47 -1.85 0.17 -8.09
N VAL A 48 -1.72 -0.63 -9.15
CA VAL A 48 -1.64 -2.09 -9.02
C VAL A 48 -0.40 -2.49 -8.22
N SER A 49 0.75 -1.86 -8.48
CA SER A 49 1.99 -2.07 -7.73
C SER A 49 1.84 -1.74 -6.24
N LEU A 50 1.08 -0.69 -5.92
CA LEU A 50 0.71 -0.38 -4.55
C LEU A 50 -0.16 -1.47 -3.91
N LEU A 51 -1.19 -1.94 -4.61
CA LEU A 51 -2.10 -2.97 -4.08
C LEU A 51 -1.35 -4.26 -3.76
N VAL A 52 -0.44 -4.69 -4.63
CA VAL A 52 0.41 -5.86 -4.40
C VAL A 52 1.28 -5.67 -3.16
N HIS A 53 1.91 -4.50 -3.01
CA HIS A 53 2.73 -4.20 -1.84
C HIS A 53 1.92 -4.16 -0.54
N LEU A 54 0.75 -3.53 -0.54
CA LEU A 54 -0.13 -3.50 0.62
C LEU A 54 -0.62 -4.91 0.98
N ALA A 55 -0.99 -5.73 0.00
CA ALA A 55 -1.40 -7.10 0.23
C ALA A 55 -0.28 -7.92 0.91
N ALA A 56 0.96 -7.78 0.44
CA ALA A 56 2.11 -8.47 1.04
C ALA A 56 2.35 -8.03 2.49
N ILE A 57 2.33 -6.72 2.77
CA ILE A 57 2.49 -6.19 4.13
C ILE A 57 1.39 -6.72 5.05
N PHE A 58 0.12 -6.59 4.64
CA PHE A 58 -1.02 -7.00 5.47
C PHE A 58 -1.04 -8.51 5.71
N GLN A 59 -0.66 -9.31 4.70
CA GLN A 59 -0.52 -10.75 4.85
C GLN A 59 0.55 -11.10 5.88
N ARG A 60 1.73 -10.46 5.81
CA ARG A 60 2.81 -10.68 6.77
C ARG A 60 2.42 -10.29 8.19
N CYS A 61 1.75 -9.14 8.34
CA CYS A 61 1.21 -8.70 9.63
C CYS A 61 0.22 -9.73 10.18
N LYS A 62 -0.71 -10.22 9.35
CA LYS A 62 -1.70 -11.21 9.76
C LYS A 62 -1.07 -12.55 10.17
N ASP A 63 -0.02 -12.98 9.49
CA ASP A 63 0.70 -14.21 9.84
C ASP A 63 1.45 -14.08 11.17
N GLN A 64 1.85 -12.86 11.56
CA GLN A 64 2.52 -12.58 12.84
C GLN A 64 1.55 -12.26 13.99
N ASP A 65 0.35 -11.75 13.70
CA ASP A 65 -0.71 -11.44 14.67
C ASP A 65 -1.42 -12.72 15.16
N SER A 66 -0.67 -13.55 15.88
CA SER A 66 -1.13 -14.86 16.37
C SER A 66 -2.23 -14.78 17.45
N ASN A 67 -2.34 -13.65 18.15
CA ASN A 67 -3.32 -13.40 19.20
C ASN A 67 -4.54 -12.60 18.72
N GLY A 68 -4.49 -12.03 17.50
CA GLY A 68 -5.61 -11.34 16.85
C GLY A 68 -5.97 -10.01 17.51
N ASP A 69 -5.01 -9.36 18.18
CA ASP A 69 -5.23 -8.05 18.82
C ASP A 69 -4.88 -6.87 17.89
N GLY A 70 -4.39 -7.16 16.68
CA GLY A 70 -4.00 -6.17 15.70
C GLY A 70 -2.64 -5.53 15.97
N VAL A 71 -1.85 -6.06 16.90
CA VAL A 71 -0.52 -5.56 17.26
C VAL A 71 0.53 -6.63 17.00
N ILE A 72 1.49 -6.31 16.12
CA ILE A 72 2.65 -7.16 15.87
C ILE A 72 3.91 -6.51 16.43
N TYR A 73 4.84 -7.35 16.89
CA TYR A 73 6.18 -6.94 17.28
C TYR A 73 7.18 -7.47 16.27
N MET A 74 8.11 -6.62 15.87
CA MET A 74 9.19 -6.97 14.95
C MET A 74 10.48 -6.30 15.37
N THR A 75 11.59 -6.98 15.08
CA THR A 75 12.93 -6.40 15.16
C THR A 75 13.13 -5.36 14.06
N GLN A 76 14.15 -4.52 14.21
CA GLN A 76 14.53 -3.56 13.17
C GLN A 76 14.89 -4.27 11.86
N GLU A 77 15.51 -5.45 11.92
CA GLU A 77 15.90 -6.24 10.76
C GLU A 77 14.66 -6.75 10.01
N GLU A 78 13.70 -7.35 10.72
CA GLU A 78 12.43 -7.81 10.13
C GLU A 78 11.61 -6.65 9.54
N TRP A 79 11.61 -5.48 10.18
CA TRP A 79 10.97 -4.28 9.62
C TRP A 79 11.63 -3.86 8.31
N MET A 80 12.96 -3.81 8.28
CA MET A 80 13.70 -3.44 7.07
C MET A 80 13.45 -4.44 5.95
N GLU A 81 13.41 -5.74 6.25
CA GLU A 81 13.06 -6.76 5.27
C GLU A 81 11.63 -6.56 4.75
N LEU A 82 10.66 -6.31 5.62
CA LEU A 82 9.26 -6.09 5.22
C LEU A 82 9.10 -4.91 4.24
N VAL A 83 9.75 -3.77 4.51
CA VAL A 83 9.57 -2.55 3.72
C VAL A 83 10.46 -2.46 2.46
N THR A 84 11.49 -3.32 2.38
CA THR A 84 12.43 -3.34 1.24
C THR A 84 12.32 -4.60 0.39
N SER A 85 11.59 -5.62 0.84
CA SER A 85 11.36 -6.83 0.05
C SER A 85 10.75 -6.44 -1.30
N PRO A 86 11.37 -6.83 -2.41
CA PRO A 86 10.77 -6.62 -3.71
C PRO A 86 9.44 -7.35 -3.74
N ASN A 87 8.39 -6.68 -4.23
CA ASN A 87 7.13 -7.35 -4.57
C ASN A 87 7.49 -8.56 -5.42
N SER A 88 7.05 -9.76 -5.02
CA SER A 88 7.46 -11.04 -5.61
C SER A 88 6.86 -11.29 -7.01
N GLU A 89 6.96 -10.32 -7.91
CA GLU A 89 6.49 -10.37 -9.31
C GLU A 89 7.57 -9.94 -10.34
N GLU A 90 8.83 -9.73 -9.95
CA GLU A 90 9.95 -9.60 -10.90
C GLU A 90 10.72 -10.93 -11.08
N ALA A 91 10.01 -12.05 -11.11
CA ALA A 91 10.61 -13.36 -11.38
C ALA A 91 9.78 -14.18 -12.38
N THR A 92 9.60 -13.70 -13.61
CA THR A 92 9.57 -14.55 -14.81
C THR A 92 9.95 -13.76 -16.06
#